data_AF-A0A542AWM5-F1
#
_entry.id   AF-A0A542AWM5-F1
#
_cell.length_a   1.000
_cell.length_b   1.000
_cell.length_c   1.000
_cell.angle_alpha   90.00
_cell.angle_beta   90.00
_cell.angle_gamma   90.00
#
_symmetry.space_group_name_H-M   'P 1'
#
loop_
_entity.id
_entity.type
_entity.pdbx_description
1 polymer ?
#
loop_
_entity_poly.entity_id
_entity_poly.type
_entity_poly.pdbx_seq_one_letter_code
_entity_poly.pdbx_strand_id
1 'polypeptide(L)' 'MNLVNISKEENCYKIKSVKYVKVFGTTLYSYDKLFVKEIESAQWINVNTNKKATQAESIKLNKWLKDHRKFIEKG' A
#
# COMPACT_ATOMS: atom_id res chain seq x y z
N MET A 1 6.83 -7.10 -0.13
CA MET A 1 5.52 -6.57 0.31
C MET A 1 4.43 -7.34 -0.38
N ASN A 2 3.47 -7.82 0.38
CA ASN A 2 2.28 -8.51 -0.13
C ASN A 2 1.05 -7.65 0.20
N LEU A 3 0.12 -7.56 -0.75
CA LEU A 3 -1.12 -6.83 -0.58
C LEU A 3 -1.97 -7.57 0.45
N VAL A 4 -2.45 -6.85 1.47
CA VAL A 4 -3.38 -7.38 2.47
C VAL A 4 -4.78 -6.86 2.19
N ASN A 5 -4.91 -5.55 1.97
CA ASN A 5 -6.18 -4.92 1.66
C ASN A 5 -5.96 -3.65 0.83
N ILE A 6 -6.93 -3.32 0.01
CA ILE A 6 -7.05 -2.04 -0.67
C ILE A 6 -8.49 -1.53 -0.56
N SER A 7 -8.65 -0.29 -0.14
CA SER A 7 -9.94 0.37 0.02
C SER A 7 -9.90 1.79 -0.51
N LYS A 8 -11.08 2.32 -0.82
CA LYS A 8 -11.30 3.73 -1.15
C LYS A 8 -12.12 4.33 -0.01
N GLU A 9 -11.72 5.51 0.42
CA GLU A 9 -12.52 6.40 1.26
C GLU A 9 -12.83 7.67 0.45
N GLU A 10 -13.69 8.53 0.97
CA GLU A 10 -14.22 9.71 0.24
C GLU A 10 -13.15 10.49 -0.51
N ASN A 11 -12.01 10.76 0.14
CA ASN A 11 -10.94 11.62 -0.41
C ASN A 11 -9.60 10.91 -0.61
N CYS A 12 -9.51 9.60 -0.37
CA CYS A 12 -8.23 8.89 -0.47
C CYS A 12 -8.36 7.40 -0.78
N TYR A 13 -7.25 6.81 -1.22
CA TYR A 13 -7.08 5.37 -1.31
C TYR A 13 -6.20 4.88 -0.17
N LYS A 14 -6.58 3.79 0.48
CA LYS A 14 -5.79 3.14 1.51
C LYS A 14 -5.34 1.76 1.04
N ILE A 15 -4.05 1.46 1.24
CA ILE A 15 -3.48 0.15 0.98
C ILE A 15 -2.80 -0.35 2.25
N LYS A 16 -3.29 -1.49 2.76
CA LYS A 16 -2.60 -2.26 3.79
C LYS A 16 -1.76 -3.34 3.12
N SER A 17 -0.51 -3.44 3.53
CA SER A 17 0.42 -4.45 3.03
C SER A 17 1.30 -4.99 4.16
N VAL A 18 1.81 -6.21 4.00
CA VAL A 18 2.75 -6.81 4.93
C VAL A 18 4.11 -6.97 4.26
N LYS A 19 5.19 -6.63 4.97
CA LYS A 19 6.56 -6.86 4.51
C LYS A 19 7.20 -7.93 5.37
N TYR A 20 7.66 -8.99 4.71
CA TYR A 20 8.41 -10.08 5.30
C TYR A 20 9.91 -9.80 5.17
N VAL A 21 10.63 -9.95 6.26
CA VAL A 21 12.10 -10.01 6.28
C VAL A 21 12.47 -11.48 6.36
N LYS A 22 13.15 -11.96 5.32
CA LYS A 22 13.55 -13.35 5.19
C LYS A 22 15.07 -13.48 5.23
N VAL A 23 15.55 -14.52 5.89
CA VAL A 23 16.96 -14.95 5.89
C VAL A 23 16.96 -16.46 5.60
N PHE A 24 17.72 -16.88 4.58
CA PHE A 24 17.76 -18.28 4.11
C PHE A 24 16.38 -18.92 3.90
N GLY A 25 15.45 -18.21 3.26
CA GLY A 25 14.09 -18.70 2.99
C GLY A 25 13.14 -18.70 4.20
N THR A 26 13.67 -18.59 5.41
CA THR A 26 12.89 -18.50 6.66
C THR A 26 12.47 -17.07 6.92
N THR A 27 11.20 -16.88 7.29
CA THR A 27 10.68 -15.57 7.69
C THR A 27 11.09 -15.30 9.13
N LEU A 28 11.95 -14.30 9.35
CA LEU A 28 12.38 -13.92 10.70
C LEU A 28 11.40 -12.95 11.35
N TYR A 29 10.89 -12.01 10.57
CA TYR A 29 9.95 -11.01 11.06
C TYR A 29 9.06 -10.51 9.94
N SER A 30 7.86 -10.07 10.31
CA SER A 30 6.93 -9.39 9.42
C SER A 30 6.37 -8.14 10.08
N TYR A 31 6.16 -7.11 9.30
CA TYR A 31 5.48 -5.91 9.76
C TYR A 31 4.52 -5.37 8.74
N ASP A 32 3.47 -4.75 9.25
CA ASP A 32 2.45 -4.08 8.47
C ASP A 32 2.95 -2.70 8.01
N LYS A 33 2.55 -2.34 6.79
CA LYS A 33 2.65 -1.00 6.24
C LYS A 33 1.27 -0.57 5.77
N LEU A 34 0.87 0.61 6.22
CA LEU A 34 -0.34 1.28 5.77
C LEU A 34 0.05 2.49 4.92
N PHE A 35 -0.44 2.53 3.69
CA PHE A 35 -0.23 3.64 2.77
C PHE A 35 -1.55 4.32 2.45
N VAL A 36 -1.51 5.65 2.41
CA VAL A 36 -2.63 6.50 2.01
C VAL A 36 -2.20 7.32 0.80
N LYS A 37 -3.08 7.40 -0.21
CA LYS A 37 -2.95 8.31 -1.33
C LYS A 37 -4.16 9.22 -1.36
N GLU A 38 -3.98 10.47 -0.98
CA GLU A 38 -5.02 11.48 -1.16
C GLU A 38 -5.21 11.71 -2.66
N ILE A 39 -6.46 11.95 -3.05
CA ILE A 39 -6.82 12.16 -4.45
C ILE A 39 -6.15 13.44 -4.98
N GLU A 40 -6.06 14.48 -4.14
CA GLU A 40 -5.48 15.79 -4.50
C GLU A 40 -3.96 15.77 -4.61
N SER A 41 -3.26 15.17 -3.63
CA SER A 41 -1.79 15.18 -3.61
C SER A 41 -1.17 14.15 -4.56
N ALA A 42 -1.94 13.15 -4.98
CA ALA A 42 -1.53 12.05 -5.85
C ALA A 42 -0.28 11.28 -5.38
N GLN A 43 0.15 11.46 -4.12
CA GLN A 43 1.34 10.86 -3.54
C GLN A 43 0.96 9.82 -2.48
N TRP A 44 1.72 8.74 -2.41
CA TRP A 44 1.56 7.73 -1.37
C TRP A 44 2.35 8.13 -0.12
N ILE A 45 1.68 8.19 1.02
CA ILE A 45 2.28 8.44 2.34
C ILE A 45 2.13 7.18 3.18
N ASN A 46 3.22 6.74 3.82
CA ASN A 46 3.16 5.69 4.81
C ASN A 46 2.70 6.28 6.14
N VAL A 47 1.53 5.87 6.62
CA VAL A 47 0.89 6.42 7.82
C VAL A 47 1.73 6.17 9.07
N ASN A 48 2.38 5.00 9.16
CA ASN A 48 3.13 4.60 10.35
C ASN A 48 4.43 5.42 10.51
N THR A 49 5.00 5.91 9.42
CA THR A 49 6.26 6.68 9.45
C THR A 49 6.09 8.14 9.06
N ASN A 50 4.90 8.52 8.61
CA ASN A 50 4.59 9.80 7.96
C ASN A 50 5.55 10.17 6.81
N LYS A 51 6.21 9.18 6.20
CA LYS A 51 7.15 9.38 5.10
C LYS A 51 6.49 9.06 3.77
N LYS A 52 6.91 9.77 2.73
CA LYS A 52 6.55 9.41 1.35
C LYS A 52 6.98 7.98 1.05
N ALA A 53 6.13 7.25 0.35
CA ALA A 53 6.50 5.94 -0.18
C ALA A 53 7.68 6.12 -1.13
N THR A 54 8.64 5.19 -1.05
CA THR A 54 9.74 5.15 -2.00
C THR A 54 9.21 4.95 -3.42
N GLN A 55 10.05 5.21 -4.43
CA GLN A 55 9.66 5.03 -5.83
C GLN A 55 9.23 3.59 -6.12
N ALA A 56 9.99 2.60 -5.64
CA ALA A 56 9.68 1.18 -5.80
C ALA A 56 8.35 0.79 -5.13
N GLU A 57 8.07 1.34 -3.94
CA GLU A 57 6.78 1.14 -3.27
C GLU A 57 5.65 1.78 -4.07
N SER A 58 5.81 3.03 -4.51
CA SER A 58 4.81 3.77 -5.27
C SER A 58 4.42 3.06 -6.58
N ILE A 59 5.40 2.49 -7.30
CA ILE A 59 5.13 1.69 -8.50
C ILE A 59 4.24 0.49 -8.16
N LYS A 60 4.56 -0.23 -7.08
CA LYS A 60 3.80 -1.40 -6.65
C LYS A 60 2.39 -1.05 -6.17
N LEU A 61 2.26 0.02 -5.38
CA LEU A 61 0.98 0.52 -4.87
C LEU A 61 0.07 0.98 -6.01
N ASN A 62 0.61 1.73 -6.99
CA ASN A 62 -0.15 2.15 -8.18
C ASN A 62 -0.58 0.95 -9.03
N LYS A 63 0.26 -0.07 -9.18
CA LYS A 63 -0.11 -1.31 -9.86
C LYS A 63 -1.28 -2.00 -9.16
N TRP A 64 -1.19 -2.20 -7.85
CA TRP A 64 -2.29 -2.80 -7.09
C TRP A 64 -3.58 -2.01 -7.19
N LEU A 65 -3.50 -0.68 -7.08
CA LEU A 65 -4.66 0.19 -7.25
C LEU A 65 -5.28 0.02 -8.63
N LYS A 66 -4.48 0.00 -9.70
CA LYS A 66 -4.97 -0.22 -11.06
C LYS A 66 -5.63 -1.59 -11.22
N ASP A 67 -4.99 -2.64 -10.71
CA ASP A 67 -5.44 -4.03 -10.86
C ASP A 67 -6.77 -4.27 -10.11
N HIS A 68 -6.98 -3.59 -8.98
CA HIS A 68 -8.15 -3.80 -8.12
C HIS A 68 -9.21 -2.70 -8.24
N ARG A 69 -8.96 -1.64 -9.03
CA ARG A 69 -9.81 -0.44 -9.14
C ARG A 69 -11.29 -0.76 -9.35
N LYS A 70 -11.59 -1.70 -10.26
CA LYS A 70 -12.96 -2.11 -10.61
C LYS A 70 -13.74 -2.72 -9.46
N PHE A 71 -13.05 -3.27 -8.45
CA PHE A 71 -13.65 -3.88 -7.27
C PHE A 71 -13.87 -2.86 -6.16
N ILE A 72 -13.04 -1.82 -6.09
CA ILE A 72 -13.05 -0.82 -5.03
C ILE A 72 -14.01 0.34 -5.38
N GLU A 73 -14.25 0.61 -6.66
CA GLU A 73 -15.17 1.68 -7.11
C GLU A 73 -16.65 1.29 -7.10
N LYS A 74 -16.98 0.01 -6.85
CA LYS A 74 -18.36 -0.49 -6.78
C LYS A 74 -18.92 -0.61 -5.36
N GLY A 75 -18.07 -0.41 -4.35
CA GLY A 75 -18.41 -0.50 -2.93
C GLY A 75 -18.77 0.85 -2.34
#